data_AF-A0A1E7JPH6-F1
#
_entry.id   AF-A0A1E7JPH6-F1
#
_cell.length_a   1.000
_cell.length_b   1.000
_cell.length_c   1.000
_cell.angle_alpha   90.00
_cell.angle_beta   90.00
_cell.angle_gamma   90.00
#
_symmetry.space_group_name_H-M   'P 1'
#
loop_
_entity.id
_entity.type
_entity.pdbx_description
1 polymer ?
#
loop_
_entity_poly.entity_id
_entity_poly.type
_entity_poly.pdbx_seq_one_letter_code
_entity_poly.pdbx_strand_id
1 'polypeptide(L)'
;MSDEQRNGPPPAPPPEPGDASVPEGLVSAVLNLVNTGPVLLGAYTIAELTAVDAIVDFLEARPSDEVLAEAVRSLAARQLLVAGSSEEQVQVRGDLGITVAFQRRARKVLDARTTGTEPGEPWRILLLPQPEGICLMIRIDALGVHQIGLHKLDEALRTLIDWLPGGRVAKPDPAMDADAVLTASERSALVTVTDYTAQGSAEVAGASRDLILARNDGRLHVLSRDPRDRAELVPTGAEDREDVEERLAGLLT
;
A
#
# COMPACT_ATOMS: atom_id res chain seq x y z
N MET A 1 49.90 30.01 19.79
CA MET A 1 49.60 29.22 18.59
C MET A 1 48.58 28.19 19.04
N SER A 2 47.32 28.45 18.68
CA SER A 2 46.15 27.79 19.28
C SER A 2 45.76 26.56 18.49
N ASP A 3 45.32 25.55 19.23
CA ASP A 3 44.74 24.29 18.78
C ASP A 3 43.47 24.51 17.93
N GLU A 4 43.48 24.02 16.70
CA GLU A 4 42.26 23.72 15.93
C GLU A 4 42.31 22.25 15.49
N GLN A 5 41.95 21.37 16.41
CA GLN A 5 41.67 19.97 16.14
C GLN A 5 40.28 19.85 15.48
N ARG A 6 40.35 19.44 14.21
CA ARG A 6 39.33 18.82 13.37
C ARG A 6 38.16 18.18 14.14
N ASN A 7 37.05 18.92 14.26
CA ASN A 7 35.73 18.33 14.52
C ASN A 7 35.04 18.07 13.18
N GLY A 8 35.31 16.91 12.58
CA GLY A 8 34.41 16.34 11.58
C GLY A 8 33.14 15.82 12.26
N PRO A 9 31.99 15.79 11.58
CA PRO A 9 30.79 15.17 12.12
C PRO A 9 31.09 13.69 12.47
N PRO A 10 30.50 13.17 13.57
CA PRO A 10 30.71 11.78 13.96
C PRO A 10 30.29 10.85 12.81
N PRO A 11 31.02 9.74 12.59
CA PRO A 11 30.61 8.74 11.61
C PRO A 11 29.20 8.24 11.94
N ALA A 12 28.37 8.08 10.92
CA ALA A 12 27.04 7.52 11.08
C ALA A 12 27.14 6.15 11.78
N PRO A 13 26.23 5.84 12.72
CA PRO A 13 26.22 4.54 13.35
C PRO A 13 26.11 3.44 12.28
N PRO A 14 26.79 2.30 12.47
CA PRO A 14 26.66 1.18 11.56
C PRO A 14 25.18 0.74 11.49
N PRO A 15 24.68 0.34 10.31
CA PRO A 15 23.31 -0.14 10.17
C PRO A 15 23.10 -1.34 11.10
N GLU A 16 21.99 -1.33 11.82
CA GLU A 16 21.65 -2.43 12.74
C GLU A 16 21.40 -3.73 11.95
N PRO A 17 21.76 -4.90 12.51
CA PRO A 17 21.48 -6.18 11.88
C PRO A 17 19.98 -6.34 11.63
N GLY A 18 19.58 -6.49 10.36
CA GLY A 18 18.18 -6.63 9.93
C GLY A 18 17.65 -5.47 9.09
N ASP A 19 18.40 -4.37 8.98
CA ASP A 19 18.00 -3.23 8.16
C ASP A 19 18.45 -3.45 6.69
N ALA A 20 17.48 -3.67 5.79
CA ALA A 20 17.81 -3.79 4.37
C ALA A 20 18.17 -2.40 3.84
N SER A 21 19.41 -2.25 3.39
CA SER A 21 19.89 -0.99 2.84
C SER A 21 19.35 -0.78 1.42
N VAL A 22 18.75 0.39 1.19
CA VAL A 22 18.36 0.83 -0.15
C VAL A 22 19.60 1.39 -0.85
N PRO A 23 19.98 0.91 -2.05
CA PRO A 23 21.13 1.43 -2.78
C PRO A 23 21.04 2.94 -3.02
N GLU A 24 22.19 3.62 -2.89
CA GLU A 24 22.28 5.06 -3.15
C GLU A 24 21.84 5.36 -4.60
N GLY A 25 21.04 6.41 -4.76
CA GLY A 25 20.55 6.86 -6.07
C GLY A 25 19.40 6.03 -6.66
N LEU A 26 19.01 4.89 -6.07
CA LEU A 26 17.90 4.07 -6.57
C LEU A 26 16.60 4.88 -6.69
N VAL A 27 16.27 5.63 -5.64
CA VAL A 27 15.03 6.40 -5.55
C VAL A 27 15.00 7.48 -6.64
N SER A 28 16.09 8.23 -6.78
CA SER A 28 16.21 9.26 -7.82
C SER A 28 16.10 8.68 -9.23
N ALA A 29 16.71 7.52 -9.49
CA ALA A 29 16.61 6.84 -10.78
C ALA A 29 15.18 6.39 -11.09
N VAL A 30 14.50 5.81 -10.11
CA VAL A 30 13.11 5.36 -10.24
C VAL A 30 12.14 6.54 -10.42
N LEU A 31 12.36 7.65 -9.70
CA LEU A 31 11.57 8.87 -9.88
C LEU A 31 11.67 9.40 -11.31
N ASN A 32 12.87 9.41 -11.89
CA ASN A 32 13.06 9.81 -13.28
C ASN A 32 12.29 8.91 -14.26
N LEU A 33 12.22 7.60 -13.99
CA LEU A 33 11.42 6.67 -14.80
C LEU A 33 9.93 6.93 -14.65
N VAL A 34 9.41 7.06 -13.42
CA VAL A 34 7.97 7.32 -13.16
C VAL A 34 7.52 8.62 -13.81
N ASN A 35 8.39 9.62 -13.90
CA ASN A 35 8.08 10.87 -14.59
C ASN A 35 7.82 10.71 -16.09
N THR A 36 8.26 9.61 -16.70
CA THR A 36 7.98 9.26 -18.11
C THR A 36 6.72 8.41 -18.29
N GLY A 37 6.12 7.95 -17.19
CA GLY A 37 4.94 7.10 -17.17
C GLY A 37 5.05 6.01 -16.09
N PRO A 38 3.98 5.23 -15.85
CA PRO A 38 3.99 4.15 -14.87
C PRO A 38 5.13 3.15 -15.10
N VAL A 39 5.82 2.78 -14.01
CA VAL A 39 6.84 1.74 -14.02
C VAL A 39 6.22 0.46 -13.49
N LEU A 40 5.85 -0.44 -14.40
CA LEU A 40 5.35 -1.76 -14.02
C LEU A 40 6.50 -2.61 -13.50
N LEU A 41 6.30 -3.19 -12.33
CA LEU A 41 7.22 -4.14 -11.71
C LEU A 41 6.72 -5.56 -12.00
N GLY A 42 7.62 -6.53 -11.93
CA GLY A 42 7.33 -7.93 -12.24
C GLY A 42 6.16 -8.50 -11.45
N ALA A 43 5.58 -9.56 -11.99
CA ALA A 43 4.58 -10.35 -11.29
C ALA A 43 5.29 -11.33 -10.34
N TYR A 44 4.85 -11.35 -9.09
CA TYR A 44 5.35 -12.26 -8.06
C TYR A 44 4.19 -12.92 -7.36
N THR A 45 4.40 -14.18 -6.99
CA THR A 45 3.41 -14.87 -6.16
C THR A 45 3.42 -14.28 -4.73
N ILE A 46 2.33 -14.47 -4.00
CA ILE A 46 2.25 -14.10 -2.58
C ILE A 46 3.40 -14.75 -1.79
N ALA A 47 3.77 -16.00 -2.12
CA ALA A 47 4.87 -16.70 -1.46
C ALA A 47 6.23 -16.06 -1.75
N GLU A 48 6.47 -15.61 -2.98
CA GLU A 48 7.71 -14.92 -3.36
C GLU A 48 7.83 -13.56 -2.68
N LEU A 49 6.74 -12.81 -2.57
CA LEU A 49 6.72 -11.56 -1.83
C LEU A 49 6.94 -11.81 -0.33
N THR A 50 6.25 -12.80 0.25
CA THR A 50 6.44 -13.18 1.66
C THR A 50 7.88 -13.59 1.95
N ALA A 51 8.52 -14.32 1.03
CA ALA A 51 9.90 -14.78 1.19
C ALA A 51 10.92 -13.64 1.28
N VAL A 52 10.60 -12.46 0.75
CA VAL A 52 11.44 -11.26 0.82
C VAL A 52 10.87 -10.18 1.74
N ASP A 53 9.94 -10.56 2.61
CA ASP A 53 9.29 -9.65 3.56
C ASP A 53 8.52 -8.49 2.88
N ALA A 54 8.05 -8.74 1.65
CA ALA A 54 7.13 -7.88 0.93
C ALA A 54 5.68 -8.26 1.23
N ILE A 55 4.84 -7.25 1.40
CA ILE A 55 3.40 -7.25 1.64
C ILE A 55 2.88 -8.14 2.78
N VAL A 56 3.75 -8.56 3.70
CA VAL A 56 3.45 -9.56 4.74
C VAL A 56 2.27 -9.13 5.62
N ASP A 57 2.24 -7.86 6.06
CA ASP A 57 1.18 -7.32 6.90
C ASP A 57 -0.19 -7.25 6.22
N PHE A 58 -0.21 -7.41 4.89
CA PHE A 58 -1.43 -7.35 4.10
C PHE A 58 -1.99 -8.73 3.77
N LEU A 59 -1.32 -9.82 4.14
CA LEU A 59 -1.80 -11.17 3.83
C LEU A 59 -2.80 -11.67 4.88
N GLU A 60 -3.92 -12.25 4.41
CA GLU A 60 -4.91 -12.88 5.28
C GLU A 60 -4.40 -14.21 5.87
N ALA A 61 -3.51 -14.90 5.16
CA ALA A 61 -2.87 -16.14 5.59
C ALA A 61 -1.42 -16.22 5.10
N ARG A 62 -0.50 -16.60 6.00
CA ARG A 62 0.89 -16.88 5.64
C ARG A 62 0.96 -18.18 4.81
N PRO A 63 1.69 -18.20 3.68
CA PRO A 63 1.96 -19.42 2.95
C PRO A 63 2.68 -20.47 3.82
N SER A 64 2.50 -21.76 3.51
CA SER A 64 3.19 -22.83 4.23
C SER A 64 4.70 -22.78 4.01
N ASP A 65 5.49 -23.33 4.94
CA ASP A 65 6.96 -23.31 4.84
C ASP A 65 7.47 -24.05 3.59
N GLU A 66 6.77 -25.09 3.13
CA GLU A 66 7.10 -25.79 1.88
C GLU A 66 6.94 -24.87 0.66
N VAL A 67 5.84 -24.11 0.60
CA VAL A 67 5.57 -23.14 -0.47
C VAL A 67 6.57 -21.97 -0.41
N LEU A 68 6.94 -21.51 0.79
CA LEU A 68 7.98 -20.50 0.96
C LEU A 68 9.36 -21.00 0.50
N ALA A 69 9.71 -22.26 0.83
CA ALA A 69 10.98 -22.84 0.38
C ALA A 69 11.04 -22.95 -1.16
N GLU A 70 9.92 -23.28 -1.81
CA GLU A 70 9.85 -23.28 -3.27
C GLU A 70 9.95 -21.87 -3.85
N ALA A 71 9.30 -20.89 -3.24
CA ALA A 71 9.42 -19.49 -3.63
C ALA A 71 10.86 -18.98 -3.54
N VAL A 72 11.58 -19.31 -2.46
CA VAL A 72 13.01 -18.99 -2.30
C VAL A 72 13.85 -19.62 -3.42
N ARG A 73 13.61 -20.90 -3.75
CA ARG A 73 14.29 -21.58 -4.86
C ARG A 73 14.00 -20.93 -6.21
N SER A 74 12.75 -20.59 -6.49
CA SER A 74 12.32 -19.88 -7.70
C SER A 74 13.03 -18.52 -7.83
N LEU A 75 13.06 -17.73 -6.76
CA LEU A 75 13.73 -16.43 -6.73
C LEU A 75 15.24 -16.56 -6.93
N ALA A 76 15.88 -17.54 -6.29
CA ALA A 76 17.30 -17.82 -6.44
C ALA A 76 17.65 -18.28 -7.87
N ALA A 77 16.84 -19.16 -8.46
CA ALA A 77 17.02 -19.62 -9.84
C ALA A 77 16.94 -18.47 -10.86
N ARG A 78 16.10 -17.46 -10.58
CA ARG A 78 15.96 -16.23 -11.37
C ARG A 78 16.96 -15.14 -11.01
N GLN A 79 17.88 -15.40 -10.08
CA GLN A 79 18.87 -14.44 -9.56
C GLN A 79 18.25 -13.16 -8.95
N LEU A 80 16.99 -13.23 -8.52
CA LEU A 80 16.29 -12.14 -7.83
C LEU A 80 16.57 -12.14 -6.34
N LEU A 81 16.94 -13.30 -5.78
CA LEU A 81 17.40 -13.44 -4.40
C LEU A 81 18.76 -14.13 -4.43
N VAL A 82 19.78 -13.45 -3.92
CA VAL A 82 21.14 -14.01 -3.87
C VAL A 82 21.76 -13.84 -2.49
N ALA A 83 22.77 -14.65 -2.19
CA ALA A 83 23.58 -14.43 -1.00
C ALA A 83 24.26 -13.05 -1.06
N GLY A 84 24.26 -12.36 0.08
CA GLY A 84 24.91 -11.08 0.27
C GLY A 84 26.40 -11.23 0.59
N SER A 85 26.99 -10.14 1.09
CA SER A 85 28.42 -10.04 1.43
C SER A 85 28.82 -10.84 2.68
N SER A 86 27.86 -11.27 3.49
CA SER A 86 28.05 -12.18 4.63
C SER A 86 27.08 -13.36 4.55
N GLU A 87 27.36 -14.42 5.31
CA GLU A 87 26.56 -15.66 5.32
C GLU A 87 25.11 -15.45 5.76
N GLU A 88 24.82 -14.36 6.50
CA GLU A 88 23.49 -14.03 7.01
C GLU A 88 22.76 -12.98 6.17
N GLN A 89 23.41 -12.42 5.14
CA GLN A 89 22.82 -11.41 4.28
C GLN A 89 22.23 -12.04 3.03
N VAL A 90 21.07 -11.53 2.63
CA VAL A 90 20.48 -11.79 1.31
C VAL A 90 20.33 -10.46 0.58
N GLN A 91 20.53 -10.49 -0.73
CA GLN A 91 20.29 -9.36 -1.61
C GLN A 91 19.10 -9.67 -2.51
N VAL A 92 18.09 -8.79 -2.44
CA VAL A 92 16.96 -8.78 -3.37
C VAL A 92 17.31 -7.88 -4.55
N ARG A 93 17.13 -8.37 -5.78
CA ARG A 93 17.57 -7.71 -7.02
C ARG A 93 16.41 -7.43 -7.96
N GLY A 94 16.68 -6.63 -8.98
CA GLY A 94 15.73 -6.30 -10.03
C GLY A 94 14.55 -5.46 -9.52
N ASP A 95 13.45 -5.59 -10.23
CA ASP A 95 12.14 -5.02 -9.92
C ASP A 95 11.55 -5.50 -8.58
N LEU A 96 11.91 -6.72 -8.12
CA LEU A 96 11.53 -7.19 -6.79
C LEU A 96 12.23 -6.37 -5.71
N GLY A 97 13.52 -6.06 -5.91
CA GLY A 97 14.29 -5.20 -5.01
C GLY A 97 13.72 -3.78 -4.95
N ILE A 98 13.23 -3.26 -6.08
CA ILE A 98 12.51 -1.97 -6.12
C ILE A 98 11.22 -2.05 -5.28
N THR A 99 10.42 -3.11 -5.47
CA THR A 99 9.18 -3.33 -4.70
C THR A 99 9.45 -3.30 -3.20
N VAL A 100 10.41 -4.11 -2.72
CA VAL A 100 10.78 -4.19 -1.31
C VAL A 100 11.27 -2.83 -0.78
N ALA A 101 12.14 -2.14 -1.53
CA ALA A 101 12.69 -0.85 -1.12
C ALA A 101 11.60 0.22 -0.95
N PHE A 102 10.63 0.28 -1.88
CA PHE A 102 9.55 1.26 -1.85
C PHE A 102 8.46 0.92 -0.83
N GLN A 103 8.19 -0.36 -0.59
CA GLN A 103 7.31 -0.78 0.49
C GLN A 103 7.87 -0.38 1.85
N ARG A 104 9.12 -0.74 2.16
CA ARG A 104 9.77 -0.43 3.46
C ARG A 104 9.92 1.05 3.74
N ARG A 105 9.94 1.87 2.69
CA ARG A 105 9.97 3.33 2.79
C ARG A 105 8.59 3.94 3.04
N ALA A 106 7.51 3.23 2.71
CA ALA A 106 6.17 3.71 2.94
C ALA A 106 5.93 3.90 4.43
N ARG A 107 5.31 5.01 4.79
CA ARG A 107 4.90 5.32 6.17
C ARG A 107 3.39 5.42 6.31
N LYS A 108 2.68 5.21 5.21
CA LYS A 108 1.23 5.12 5.14
C LYS A 108 0.89 4.05 4.13
N VAL A 109 -0.16 3.30 4.41
CA VAL A 109 -0.77 2.39 3.44
C VAL A 109 -2.26 2.65 3.41
N LEU A 110 -2.79 2.86 2.20
CA LEU A 110 -4.22 2.81 1.93
C LEU A 110 -4.54 1.44 1.36
N ASP A 111 -5.38 0.69 2.08
CA ASP A 111 -5.91 -0.61 1.70
C ASP A 111 -7.39 -0.44 1.31
N ALA A 112 -7.68 -0.56 0.02
CA ALA A 112 -9.03 -0.50 -0.50
C ALA A 112 -9.50 -1.90 -0.92
N ARG A 113 -10.61 -2.37 -0.36
CA ARG A 113 -11.25 -3.65 -0.67
C ARG A 113 -12.65 -3.41 -1.20
N THR A 114 -13.05 -4.10 -2.25
CA THR A 114 -14.40 -4.00 -2.81
C THR A 114 -15.12 -5.34 -2.83
N THR A 115 -16.45 -5.28 -2.76
CA THR A 115 -17.34 -6.39 -3.08
C THR A 115 -17.83 -6.26 -4.51
N GLY A 116 -18.51 -7.30 -5.02
CA GLY A 116 -19.19 -7.25 -6.31
C GLY A 116 -18.27 -7.14 -7.53
N THR A 117 -17.03 -7.64 -7.43
CA THR A 117 -16.06 -7.63 -8.53
C THR A 117 -16.26 -8.80 -9.49
N GLU A 118 -16.00 -8.57 -10.78
CA GLU A 118 -16.02 -9.61 -11.81
C GLU A 118 -14.69 -10.39 -11.91
N PRO A 119 -14.67 -11.59 -12.51
CA PRO A 119 -13.42 -12.30 -12.77
C PRO A 119 -12.43 -11.46 -13.59
N GLY A 120 -11.20 -11.32 -13.08
CA GLY A 120 -10.16 -10.48 -13.68
C GLY A 120 -10.15 -9.03 -13.19
N GLU A 121 -11.15 -8.63 -12.39
CA GLU A 121 -11.09 -7.37 -11.66
C GLU A 121 -10.35 -7.57 -10.32
N PRO A 122 -9.52 -6.59 -9.91
CA PRO A 122 -8.97 -6.63 -8.57
C PRO A 122 -10.09 -6.43 -7.55
N TRP A 123 -10.09 -7.25 -6.50
CA TRP A 123 -10.95 -7.06 -5.34
C TRP A 123 -10.28 -6.19 -4.28
N ARG A 124 -8.96 -5.99 -4.39
CA ARG A 124 -8.17 -5.16 -3.47
C ARG A 124 -7.08 -4.36 -4.17
N ILE A 125 -6.91 -3.11 -3.76
CA ILE A 125 -5.84 -2.21 -4.20
C ILE A 125 -5.14 -1.64 -2.97
N LEU A 126 -3.81 -1.78 -2.91
CA LEU A 126 -2.96 -1.13 -1.93
C LEU A 126 -2.25 0.05 -2.58
N LEU A 127 -2.29 1.22 -1.93
CA LEU A 127 -1.50 2.39 -2.28
C LEU A 127 -0.52 2.71 -1.15
N LEU A 128 0.77 2.72 -1.48
CA LEU A 128 1.88 2.99 -0.57
C LEU A 128 2.59 4.28 -1.02
N PRO A 129 2.05 5.46 -0.65
CA PRO A 129 2.62 6.75 -1.04
C PRO A 129 4.03 6.95 -0.49
N GLN A 130 4.84 7.63 -1.28
CA GLN A 130 6.21 8.00 -0.96
C GLN A 130 6.32 9.51 -0.72
N PRO A 131 7.29 9.98 0.07
CA PRO A 131 7.53 11.41 0.29
C PRO A 131 7.73 12.21 -1.01
N GLU A 132 8.23 11.55 -2.07
CA GLU A 132 8.53 12.18 -3.35
C GLU A 132 7.33 12.30 -4.31
N GLY A 133 6.10 12.05 -3.84
CA GLY A 133 4.88 12.22 -4.65
C GLY A 133 4.64 11.10 -5.67
N ILE A 134 5.32 9.97 -5.51
CA ILE A 134 5.03 8.72 -6.22
C ILE A 134 4.38 7.72 -5.27
N CYS A 135 3.78 6.68 -5.83
CA CYS A 135 3.04 5.68 -5.08
C CYS A 135 3.35 4.28 -5.62
N LEU A 136 3.69 3.36 -4.71
CA LEU A 136 3.69 1.94 -5.03
C LEU A 136 2.24 1.44 -4.96
N MET A 137 1.73 0.99 -6.09
CA MET A 137 0.39 0.44 -6.24
C MET A 137 0.47 -1.07 -6.41
N ILE A 138 -0.35 -1.78 -5.64
CA ILE A 138 -0.48 -3.24 -5.73
C ILE A 138 -1.95 -3.57 -5.94
N ARG A 139 -2.26 -4.32 -7.00
CA ARG A 139 -3.62 -4.75 -7.33
C ARG A 139 -3.71 -6.26 -7.17
N ILE A 140 -4.72 -6.70 -6.44
CA ILE A 140 -4.90 -8.09 -6.03
C ILE A 140 -6.26 -8.56 -6.54
N ASP A 141 -6.27 -9.64 -7.31
CA ASP A 141 -7.45 -10.30 -7.85
C ASP A 141 -7.62 -11.71 -7.24
N ALA A 142 -8.53 -12.50 -7.80
CA ALA A 142 -8.82 -13.86 -7.32
C ALA A 142 -7.63 -14.84 -7.47
N LEU A 143 -6.64 -14.53 -8.32
CA LEU A 143 -5.44 -15.34 -8.54
C LEU A 143 -4.25 -14.89 -7.67
N GLY A 144 -4.35 -13.71 -7.04
CA GLY A 144 -3.34 -13.15 -6.15
C GLY A 144 -2.89 -11.78 -6.60
N VAL A 145 -1.60 -11.48 -6.46
CA VAL A 145 -1.05 -10.19 -6.89
C VAL A 145 -1.00 -10.13 -8.41
N HIS A 146 -1.94 -9.37 -8.97
CA HIS A 146 -2.14 -9.21 -10.42
C HIS A 146 -1.16 -8.20 -11.01
N GLN A 147 -0.90 -7.10 -10.29
CA GLN A 147 -0.06 -6.01 -10.76
C GLN A 147 0.65 -5.33 -9.59
N ILE A 148 1.93 -5.03 -9.79
CA ILE A 148 2.72 -4.14 -8.94
C ILE A 148 3.29 -3.05 -9.84
N GLY A 149 3.17 -1.78 -9.44
CA GLY A 149 3.69 -0.68 -10.24
C GLY A 149 3.98 0.55 -9.41
N LEU A 150 4.88 1.39 -9.91
CA LEU A 150 5.12 2.72 -9.39
C LEU A 150 4.50 3.76 -10.31
N HIS A 151 3.68 4.62 -9.71
CA HIS A 151 2.88 5.62 -10.40
C HIS A 151 3.11 6.98 -9.74
N LYS A 152 2.80 8.07 -10.43
CA LYS A 152 2.60 9.34 -9.73
C LYS A 152 1.42 9.21 -8.77
N LEU A 153 1.47 9.90 -7.64
CA LEU A 153 0.43 9.77 -6.62
C LEU A 153 -0.95 10.18 -7.16
N ASP A 154 -1.04 11.25 -7.95
CA ASP A 154 -2.29 11.71 -8.54
C ASP A 154 -2.85 10.69 -9.55
N GLU A 155 -2.00 10.09 -10.38
CA GLU A 155 -2.40 9.01 -11.31
C GLU A 155 -2.88 7.76 -10.55
N ALA A 156 -2.22 7.41 -9.44
CA ALA A 156 -2.61 6.29 -8.61
C ALA A 156 -3.97 6.53 -7.93
N LEU A 157 -4.20 7.73 -7.41
CA LEU A 157 -5.47 8.13 -6.81
C LEU A 157 -6.61 8.11 -7.83
N ARG A 158 -6.41 8.69 -9.02
CA ARG A 158 -7.41 8.62 -10.11
C ARG A 158 -7.76 7.18 -10.46
N THR A 159 -6.76 6.33 -10.59
CA THR A 159 -6.96 4.89 -10.88
C THR A 159 -7.79 4.21 -9.77
N LEU A 160 -7.52 4.51 -8.50
CA LEU A 160 -8.29 3.99 -7.39
C LEU A 160 -9.74 4.50 -7.43
N ILE A 161 -9.95 5.80 -7.63
CA ILE A 161 -11.28 6.44 -7.67
C ILE A 161 -12.13 5.89 -8.81
N ASP A 162 -11.53 5.63 -9.96
CA ASP A 162 -12.20 5.03 -11.11
C ASP A 162 -12.60 3.57 -10.87
N TRP A 163 -11.84 2.86 -10.04
CA TRP A 163 -12.17 1.50 -9.66
C TRP A 163 -13.22 1.40 -8.55
N LEU A 164 -13.26 2.36 -7.61
CA LEU A 164 -14.19 2.36 -6.47
C LEU A 164 -15.67 2.47 -6.90
N PRO A 165 -16.64 2.08 -6.04
CA PRO A 165 -18.06 2.25 -6.31
C PRO A 165 -18.40 3.70 -6.66
N GLY A 166 -18.91 3.91 -7.87
CA GLY A 166 -19.40 5.22 -8.32
C GLY A 166 -20.91 5.37 -8.18
N GLY A 167 -21.42 6.56 -8.48
CA GLY A 167 -22.85 6.86 -8.46
C GLY A 167 -23.10 8.32 -8.12
N ARG A 168 -24.38 8.72 -8.10
CA ARG A 168 -24.73 10.05 -7.60
C ARG A 168 -24.61 10.03 -6.08
N VAL A 169 -23.85 10.96 -5.51
CA VAL A 169 -23.67 10.99 -4.05
C VAL A 169 -25.01 11.17 -3.34
N ALA A 170 -25.28 10.29 -2.38
CA ALA A 170 -26.46 10.35 -1.54
C ALA A 170 -26.32 11.48 -0.52
N LYS A 171 -27.41 12.18 -0.24
CA LYS A 171 -27.42 13.18 0.85
C LYS A 171 -27.19 12.46 2.19
N PRO A 172 -26.33 13.00 3.07
CA PRO A 172 -26.13 12.44 4.40
C PRO A 172 -27.45 12.44 5.19
N ASP A 173 -27.84 11.28 5.72
CA ASP A 173 -29.01 11.13 6.57
C ASP A 173 -28.61 10.42 7.87
N PRO A 174 -28.49 11.14 9.00
CA PRO A 174 -28.11 10.55 10.28
C PRO A 174 -29.08 9.48 10.80
N ALA A 175 -30.31 9.40 10.27
CA ALA A 175 -31.28 8.36 10.63
C ALA A 175 -31.18 7.11 9.75
N MET A 176 -30.24 7.09 8.78
CA MET A 176 -30.04 5.98 7.87
C MET A 176 -29.50 4.74 8.59
N ASP A 177 -30.10 3.59 8.30
CA ASP A 177 -29.56 2.29 8.71
C ASP A 177 -28.40 1.89 7.77
N ALA A 178 -27.16 2.04 8.26
CA ALA A 178 -25.96 1.75 7.50
C ALA A 178 -25.85 0.26 7.13
N ASP A 179 -26.27 -0.64 8.03
CA ASP A 179 -26.20 -2.09 7.79
C ASP A 179 -27.19 -2.51 6.69
N ALA A 180 -28.38 -1.92 6.69
CA ALA A 180 -29.36 -2.13 5.62
C ALA A 180 -28.82 -1.65 4.25
N VAL A 181 -28.15 -0.48 4.21
CA VAL A 181 -27.55 0.05 2.98
C VAL A 181 -26.42 -0.85 2.48
N LEU A 182 -25.54 -1.31 3.36
CA LEU A 182 -24.45 -2.21 2.99
C LEU A 182 -24.98 -3.56 2.48
N THR A 183 -25.99 -4.11 3.15
CA THR A 183 -26.62 -5.38 2.75
C THR A 183 -27.30 -5.28 1.38
N ALA A 184 -27.92 -4.14 1.08
CA ALA A 184 -28.60 -3.92 -0.20
C ALA A 184 -27.65 -3.43 -1.32
N SER A 185 -26.39 -3.16 -1.02
CA SER A 185 -25.48 -2.52 -1.98
C SER A 185 -25.15 -3.43 -3.17
N GLU A 186 -25.21 -2.85 -4.38
CA GLU A 186 -24.75 -3.47 -5.62
C GLU A 186 -23.23 -3.69 -5.58
N ARG A 187 -22.54 -2.69 -5.02
CA ARG A 187 -21.09 -2.68 -4.85
C ARG A 187 -20.74 -1.84 -3.63
N SER A 188 -19.85 -2.34 -2.78
CA SER A 188 -19.33 -1.60 -1.65
C SER A 188 -17.80 -1.65 -1.62
N ALA A 189 -17.21 -0.68 -0.93
CA ALA A 189 -15.79 -0.61 -0.67
C ALA A 189 -15.51 -0.22 0.77
N LEU A 190 -14.49 -0.84 1.36
CA LEU A 190 -13.83 -0.37 2.57
C LEU A 190 -12.45 0.15 2.17
N VAL A 191 -12.17 1.41 2.48
CA VAL A 191 -10.87 2.04 2.34
C VAL A 191 -10.33 2.33 3.72
N THR A 192 -9.23 1.66 4.08
CA THR A 192 -8.54 1.85 5.37
C THR A 192 -7.19 2.47 5.12
N VAL A 193 -6.92 3.62 5.72
CA VAL A 193 -5.58 4.21 5.73
C VAL A 193 -4.93 3.97 7.08
N THR A 194 -3.76 3.37 7.08
CA THR A 194 -2.97 3.06 8.27
C THR A 194 -1.63 3.78 8.20
N ASP A 195 -1.32 4.55 9.25
CA ASP A 195 0.00 5.13 9.45
C ASP A 195 0.93 4.03 10.02
N TYR A 196 2.16 3.94 9.51
CA TYR A 196 3.17 3.01 9.99
C TYR A 196 4.38 3.76 10.55
N THR A 197 4.83 3.34 11.71
CA THR A 197 6.11 3.78 12.29
C THR A 197 7.09 2.62 12.28
N ALA A 198 8.31 2.87 11.79
CA ALA A 198 9.40 1.91 11.93
C ALA A 198 10.02 2.07 13.33
N GLN A 199 10.07 0.99 14.10
CA GLN A 199 10.84 0.92 15.34
C GLN A 199 11.85 -0.23 15.22
N GLY A 200 13.10 0.12 14.88
CA GLY A 200 14.09 -0.87 14.45
C GLY A 200 13.70 -1.49 13.10
N SER A 201 13.85 -2.81 12.96
CA SER A 201 13.43 -3.57 11.77
C SER A 201 11.93 -3.94 11.75
N ALA A 202 11.17 -3.57 12.79
CA ALA A 202 9.75 -3.90 12.90
C ALA A 202 8.89 -2.69 12.50
N GLU A 203 7.96 -2.93 11.57
CA GLU A 203 6.89 -1.98 11.26
C GLU A 203 5.79 -2.11 12.32
N VAL A 204 5.36 -0.98 12.87
CA VAL A 204 4.27 -0.91 13.86
C VAL A 204 3.14 -0.11 13.26
N ALA A 205 1.99 -0.76 13.09
CA ALA A 205 0.76 -0.11 12.67
C ALA A 205 0.28 0.89 13.76
N GLY A 206 0.10 2.13 13.34
CA GLY A 206 -0.35 3.25 14.15
C GLY A 206 -1.86 3.48 14.03
N ALA A 207 -2.26 4.75 13.94
CA ALA A 207 -3.66 5.10 13.78
C ALA A 207 -4.19 4.65 12.41
N SER A 208 -5.43 4.17 12.40
CA SER A 208 -6.17 3.86 11.18
C SER A 208 -7.41 4.72 11.02
N ARG A 209 -7.77 5.00 9.77
CA ARG A 209 -8.98 5.75 9.39
C ARG A 209 -9.70 4.99 8.30
N ASP A 210 -11.00 4.81 8.47
CA ASP A 210 -11.84 4.06 7.54
C ASP A 210 -12.80 4.99 6.81
N LEU A 211 -12.90 4.80 5.50
CA LEU A 211 -13.91 5.35 4.61
C LEU A 211 -14.64 4.20 3.94
N ILE A 212 -15.96 4.16 4.06
CA ILE A 212 -16.80 3.12 3.49
C ILE A 212 -17.65 3.75 2.38
N LEU A 213 -17.64 3.11 1.23
CA LEU A 213 -18.44 3.51 0.07
C LEU A 213 -19.45 2.42 -0.23
N ALA A 214 -20.73 2.76 -0.38
CA ALA A 214 -21.76 1.79 -0.70
C ALA A 214 -22.66 2.33 -1.80
N ARG A 215 -22.73 1.63 -2.93
CA ARG A 215 -23.62 1.95 -4.03
C ARG A 215 -24.93 1.17 -3.88
N ASN A 216 -26.04 1.87 -3.71
CA ASN A 216 -27.38 1.30 -3.65
C ASN A 216 -28.33 2.12 -4.53
N ASP A 217 -29.09 1.47 -5.41
CA ASP A 217 -29.99 2.10 -6.39
C ASP A 217 -29.34 3.26 -7.18
N GLY A 218 -28.09 3.06 -7.61
CA GLY A 218 -27.28 4.07 -8.33
C GLY A 218 -26.84 5.28 -7.50
N ARG A 219 -27.13 5.31 -6.19
CA ARG A 219 -26.65 6.33 -5.26
C ARG A 219 -25.42 5.85 -4.49
N LEU A 220 -24.44 6.73 -4.33
CA LEU A 220 -23.23 6.45 -3.58
C LEU A 220 -23.37 7.01 -2.15
N HIS A 221 -23.41 6.12 -1.18
CA HIS A 221 -23.36 6.45 0.24
C HIS A 221 -21.91 6.45 0.71
N VAL A 222 -21.51 7.51 1.41
CA VAL A 222 -20.16 7.69 1.95
C VAL A 222 -20.26 7.69 3.47
N LEU A 223 -19.60 6.74 4.11
CA LEU A 223 -19.71 6.44 5.54
C LEU A 223 -18.32 6.43 6.18
N SER A 224 -18.24 6.75 7.47
CA SER A 224 -17.04 6.53 8.28
C SER A 224 -17.43 5.93 9.63
N ARG A 225 -16.46 5.40 10.37
CA ARG A 225 -16.69 5.02 11.78
C ARG A 225 -16.96 6.26 12.63
N ASP A 226 -17.91 6.17 13.57
CA ASP A 226 -18.10 7.22 14.56
C ASP A 226 -16.84 7.31 15.46
N PRO A 227 -16.24 8.49 15.63
CA PRO A 227 -15.11 8.67 16.55
C PRO A 227 -15.44 8.38 18.03
N ARG A 228 -16.72 8.41 18.42
CA ARG A 228 -17.21 8.11 19.77
C ARG A 228 -17.56 6.64 19.97
N ASP A 229 -18.02 5.97 18.92
CA ASP A 229 -18.26 4.53 18.88
C ASP A 229 -17.77 3.93 17.56
N ARG A 230 -16.59 3.29 17.60
CA ARG A 230 -15.99 2.72 16.38
C ARG A 230 -16.77 1.54 15.80
N ALA A 231 -17.75 0.99 16.51
CA ALA A 231 -18.65 -0.03 15.98
C ALA A 231 -19.75 0.55 15.09
N GLU A 232 -20.06 1.85 15.23
CA GLU A 232 -21.12 2.53 14.49
C GLU A 232 -20.57 3.18 13.22
N LEU A 233 -21.36 3.11 12.14
CA LEU A 233 -21.09 3.79 10.88
C LEU A 233 -22.00 5.00 10.75
N VAL A 234 -21.41 6.16 10.50
CA VAL A 234 -22.13 7.42 10.33
C VAL A 234 -21.93 7.96 8.92
N PRO A 235 -22.98 8.53 8.29
CA PRO A 235 -22.83 9.22 7.02
C PRO A 235 -21.85 10.36 7.13
N THR A 236 -20.96 10.46 6.14
CA THR A 236 -20.05 11.59 6.00
C THR A 236 -20.49 12.42 4.81
N GLY A 237 -20.43 13.75 4.96
CA GLY A 237 -20.83 14.67 3.91
C GLY A 237 -19.91 14.58 2.70
N ALA A 238 -20.45 14.24 1.53
CA ALA A 238 -19.84 14.54 0.24
C ALA A 238 -20.95 15.11 -0.63
N GLU A 239 -20.68 16.19 -1.36
CA GLU A 239 -21.61 16.82 -2.29
C GLU A 239 -21.53 16.14 -3.66
N ASP A 240 -20.33 15.73 -4.06
CA ASP A 240 -20.07 15.04 -5.32
C ASP A 240 -18.86 14.09 -5.26
N ARG A 241 -18.40 13.63 -6.43
CA ARG A 241 -17.28 12.70 -6.56
C ARG A 241 -15.93 13.37 -6.35
N GLU A 242 -15.81 14.66 -6.64
CA GLU A 242 -14.59 15.45 -6.40
C GLU A 242 -14.35 15.55 -4.89
N ASP A 243 -15.41 15.74 -4.08
CA ASP A 243 -15.30 15.67 -2.62
C ASP A 243 -14.80 14.32 -2.11
N VAL A 244 -15.18 13.21 -2.75
CA VAL A 244 -14.68 11.86 -2.39
C VAL A 244 -13.20 11.73 -2.74
N GLU A 245 -12.78 12.27 -3.88
CA GLU A 245 -11.37 12.36 -4.29
C GLU A 245 -10.54 13.17 -3.30
N GLU A 246 -11.00 14.38 -2.96
CA GLU A 246 -10.33 15.25 -1.98
C GLU A 246 -10.23 14.59 -0.61
N ARG A 247 -11.28 13.87 -0.19
CA ARG A 247 -11.26 13.10 1.07
C ARG A 247 -10.22 11.98 1.02
N LEU A 248 -10.19 11.18 -0.04
CA LEU A 248 -9.20 10.11 -0.20
C LEU A 248 -7.78 10.66 -0.22
N ALA A 249 -7.54 11.76 -0.95
CA ALA A 249 -6.26 12.45 -0.95
C ALA A 249 -5.90 12.99 0.45
N GLY A 250 -6.87 13.58 1.15
CA GLY A 250 -6.72 14.10 2.51
C GLY A 250 -6.45 13.02 3.57
N LEU A 251 -6.81 11.75 3.30
CA LEU A 251 -6.40 10.64 4.17
C LEU A 251 -4.91 10.30 4.00
N LEU A 252 -4.32 10.56 2.83
CA LEU A 252 -2.92 10.27 2.53
C LEU A 252 -1.96 11.40 2.93
N THR A 253 -2.43 12.64 3.05
CA THR A 253 -1.65 13.80 3.57
C THR A 253 -1.66 13.84 5.09
#